data_AF-A0A969C1R2-F1
#
_entry.id   AF-A0A969C1R2-F1
#
_cell.length_a   1.000
_cell.length_b   1.000
_cell.length_c   1.000
_cell.angle_alpha   90.00
_cell.angle_beta   90.00
_cell.angle_gamma   90.00
#
_symmetry.space_group_name_H-M   'P 1'
#
loop_
_entity.id
_entity.type
_entity.pdbx_description
1 polymer ?
#
loop_
_entity_poly.entity_id
_entity_poly.type
_entity_poly.pdbx_seq_one_letter_code
_entity_poly.pdbx_strand_id
1 'polypeptide(L)'
;MDDGLTRYQQLELDGKFAERIAKEIASENTLIQQRTTWGITVQGLLLASLGFIHKLPKELNKELVLDYISAAGIILALTTLMGFVAAMKQITDHIRLWKKNKVRLERVHPKPFAIWWADYLGLLPVVAVCSVLMLFWISIR
;
A
#
# COMPACT_ATOMS: atom_id res chain seq x y z
N MET A 1 -38.10 -3.33 -32.80
CA MET A 1 -38.51 -2.53 -31.62
C MET A 1 -37.91 -3.17 -30.35
N ASP A 2 -36.60 -3.48 -30.38
CA ASP A 2 -35.91 -4.33 -29.39
C ASP A 2 -34.58 -3.70 -28.89
N ASP A 3 -34.04 -2.72 -29.63
CA ASP A 3 -32.75 -2.07 -29.32
C ASP A 3 -32.73 -1.31 -27.98
N GLY A 4 -33.89 -0.93 -27.46
CA GLY A 4 -34.01 -0.22 -26.20
C GLY A 4 -33.66 -1.09 -24.99
N LEU A 5 -34.19 -2.32 -24.94
CA LEU A 5 -34.00 -3.22 -23.79
C LEU A 5 -32.54 -3.65 -23.65
N THR A 6 -31.88 -3.94 -24.78
CA THR A 6 -30.45 -4.29 -24.83
C THR A 6 -29.58 -3.13 -24.37
N ARG A 7 -29.93 -1.89 -24.71
CA ARG A 7 -29.18 -0.69 -24.29
C ARG A 7 -29.25 -0.45 -22.78
N TYR A 8 -30.42 -0.67 -22.15
CA TYR A 8 -30.56 -0.56 -20.69
C TYR A 8 -29.75 -1.62 -19.95
N GLN A 9 -29.82 -2.88 -20.39
CA GLN A 9 -29.02 -3.97 -19.82
C GLN A 9 -27.52 -3.67 -19.92
N GLN A 10 -27.09 -3.09 -21.03
CA GLN A 10 -25.71 -2.74 -21.25
C GLN A 10 -25.23 -1.59 -20.34
N LEU A 11 -26.07 -0.58 -20.10
CA LEU A 11 -25.80 0.49 -19.14
C LEU A 11 -25.74 -0.02 -17.69
N GLU A 12 -26.59 -0.97 -17.32
CA GLU A 12 -26.57 -1.59 -15.99
C GLU A 12 -25.27 -2.39 -15.77
N LEU A 13 -24.84 -3.15 -16.78
CA LEU A 13 -23.56 -3.85 -16.76
C LEU A 13 -22.38 -2.89 -16.61
N ASP A 14 -22.41 -1.75 -17.31
CA ASP A 14 -21.38 -0.72 -17.20
C ASP A 14 -21.33 -0.06 -15.84
N GLY A 15 -22.50 0.22 -15.25
CA GLY A 15 -22.61 0.73 -13.89
C GLY A 15 -21.97 -0.23 -12.88
N LYS A 16 -22.34 -1.52 -12.94
CA LYS A 16 -21.77 -2.56 -12.06
C LYS A 16 -20.25 -2.72 -12.25
N PHE A 17 -19.77 -2.63 -13.48
CA PHE A 17 -18.34 -2.71 -13.78
C PHE A 17 -17.56 -1.50 -13.24
N ALA A 18 -18.10 -0.29 -13.44
CA ALA A 18 -17.51 0.94 -12.91
C ALA A 18 -17.47 0.93 -11.37
N GLU A 19 -18.56 0.52 -10.73
CA GLU A 19 -18.66 0.40 -9.28
C GLU A 19 -17.64 -0.61 -8.73
N ARG A 20 -17.46 -1.74 -9.40
CA ARG A 20 -16.48 -2.75 -9.02
C ARG A 20 -15.05 -2.22 -9.07
N ILE A 21 -14.68 -1.52 -10.15
CA ILE A 21 -13.36 -0.88 -10.27
C ILE A 21 -13.14 0.13 -9.14
N ALA A 22 -14.15 0.96 -8.84
CA ALA A 22 -14.05 1.95 -7.78
C ALA A 22 -13.88 1.30 -6.40
N LYS A 23 -14.62 0.22 -6.11
CA LYS A 23 -14.50 -0.57 -4.88
C LYS A 23 -13.12 -1.22 -4.75
N GLU A 24 -12.59 -1.81 -5.82
CA GLU A 24 -11.26 -2.43 -5.82
C GLU A 24 -10.16 -1.38 -5.55
N ILE A 25 -10.24 -0.19 -6.17
CA ILE A 25 -9.31 0.92 -5.88
C ILE A 25 -9.40 1.37 -4.42
N ALA A 26 -10.62 1.53 -3.87
CA ALA A 26 -10.81 1.93 -2.47
C ALA A 26 -10.29 0.88 -1.48
N SER A 27 -10.48 -0.41 -1.80
CA SER A 27 -9.94 -1.53 -1.03
C SER A 27 -8.41 -1.51 -1.01
N GLU A 28 -7.77 -1.36 -2.18
CA GLU A 28 -6.30 -1.28 -2.25
C GLU A 28 -5.75 -0.06 -1.49
N ASN A 29 -6.44 1.08 -1.53
CA ASN A 29 -6.07 2.24 -0.73
C ASN A 29 -6.13 1.98 0.77
N THR A 30 -7.17 1.28 1.21
CA THR A 30 -7.31 0.88 2.62
C THR A 30 -6.19 -0.08 3.03
N LEU A 31 -5.85 -1.04 2.16
CA LEU A 31 -4.75 -1.97 2.39
C LEU A 31 -3.39 -1.25 2.46
N ILE A 32 -3.15 -0.26 1.59
CA ILE A 32 -1.96 0.60 1.64
C ILE A 32 -1.87 1.31 3.00
N GLN A 33 -2.95 1.94 3.45
CA GLN A 33 -2.96 2.64 4.75
C GLN A 33 -2.70 1.67 5.91
N GLN A 34 -3.37 0.53 5.94
CA GLN A 34 -3.18 -0.49 6.98
C GLN A 34 -1.74 -1.01 6.99
N ARG A 35 -1.18 -1.36 5.83
CA ARG A 35 0.23 -1.79 5.70
C ARG A 35 1.19 -0.70 6.18
N THR A 36 0.87 0.57 5.95
CA THR A 36 1.72 1.70 6.36
C THR A 36 1.72 1.81 7.88
N THR A 37 0.54 1.82 8.48
CA THR A 37 0.36 1.89 9.94
C THR A 37 1.04 0.72 10.63
N TRP A 38 0.81 -0.51 10.17
CA TRP A 38 1.44 -1.70 10.74
C TRP A 38 2.95 -1.70 10.54
N GLY A 39 3.43 -1.33 9.35
CA GLY A 39 4.86 -1.19 9.06
C GLY A 39 5.54 -0.22 10.04
N ILE A 40 5.00 0.99 10.19
CA ILE A 40 5.54 2.00 11.12
C ILE A 40 5.49 1.51 12.57
N THR A 41 4.38 0.88 12.97
CA THR A 41 4.20 0.40 14.35
C THR A 41 5.22 -0.67 14.72
N VAL A 42 5.37 -1.70 13.87
CA VAL A 42 6.33 -2.78 14.12
C VAL A 42 7.76 -2.27 14.08
N GLN A 43 8.07 -1.35 13.16
CA GLN A 43 9.39 -0.70 13.09
C GLN A 43 9.67 0.11 14.36
N GLY A 44 8.69 0.86 14.87
CA GLY A 44 8.78 1.56 16.16
C GLY A 44 9.01 0.62 17.35
N LEU A 45 8.38 -0.55 17.36
CA LEU A 45 8.61 -1.58 18.39
C LEU A 45 10.03 -2.14 18.33
N LEU A 46 10.58 -2.36 17.14
CA LEU A 46 11.97 -2.78 16.97
C LEU A 46 12.96 -1.69 17.40
N LEU A 47 12.68 -0.42 17.09
CA LEU A 47 13.48 0.70 17.58
C LEU A 47 13.47 0.78 19.11
N ALA A 48 12.29 0.60 19.71
CA ALA A 48 12.15 0.57 21.16
C ALA A 48 12.94 -0.58 21.78
N SER A 49 12.95 -1.77 21.14
CA SER A 49 13.69 -2.93 21.63
C SER A 49 15.20 -2.71 21.68
N LEU A 50 15.76 -1.93 20.75
CA LEU A 50 17.18 -1.52 20.79
C LEU A 50 17.54 -0.80 22.09
N GLY A 51 16.64 0.03 22.62
CA GLY A 51 16.82 0.73 23.89
C GLY A 51 17.01 -0.21 25.10
N PHE A 52 16.52 -1.45 25.00
CA PHE A 52 16.63 -2.45 26.06
C PHE A 52 17.86 -3.35 25.95
N ILE A 53 18.65 -3.26 24.87
CA ILE A 53 19.85 -4.10 24.68
C ILE A 53 20.85 -3.93 25.83
N HIS A 54 20.96 -2.72 26.38
CA HIS A 54 21.85 -2.43 27.50
C HIS A 54 21.44 -3.13 28.81
N LYS A 55 20.16 -3.47 28.94
CA LYS A 55 19.58 -4.16 30.11
C LYS A 55 19.60 -5.69 29.97
N LEU A 56 20.09 -6.23 28.85
CA LEU A 56 20.23 -7.67 28.66
C LEU A 56 21.28 -8.27 29.64
N PRO A 57 21.09 -9.52 30.09
CA PRO A 57 22.06 -10.24 30.92
C PRO A 57 23.44 -10.27 30.26
N LYS A 58 24.51 -10.25 31.07
CA LYS A 58 25.90 -10.29 30.56
C LYS A 58 26.23 -11.56 29.76
N GLU A 59 25.49 -12.64 30.00
CA GLU A 59 25.67 -13.93 29.31
C GLU A 59 25.15 -13.90 27.86
N LEU A 60 24.28 -12.93 27.52
CA LEU A 60 23.77 -12.80 26.17
C LEU A 60 24.74 -11.99 25.30
N ASN A 61 25.05 -12.51 24.12
CA ASN A 61 25.82 -11.78 23.12
C ASN A 61 24.97 -10.63 22.55
N LYS A 62 25.25 -9.40 22.97
CA LYS A 62 24.54 -8.18 22.57
C LYS A 62 24.67 -7.90 21.07
N GLU A 63 25.82 -8.19 20.48
CA GLU A 63 26.05 -8.01 19.03
C GLU A 63 25.15 -8.94 18.23
N LEU A 64 25.04 -10.20 18.67
CA LEU A 64 24.15 -11.16 18.03
C LEU A 64 22.68 -10.72 18.09
N VAL A 65 22.23 -10.17 19.23
CA VAL A 65 20.86 -9.64 19.36
C VAL A 65 20.64 -8.42 18.45
N LEU A 66 21.63 -7.53 18.37
CA LEU A 66 21.59 -6.37 17.48
C LEU A 66 21.48 -6.80 16.00
N ASP A 67 22.24 -7.82 15.59
CA ASP A 67 22.18 -8.39 14.25
C ASP A 67 20.80 -8.95 13.93
N TYR A 68 20.19 -9.71 14.88
CA TYR A 68 18.85 -10.26 14.68
C TYR A 68 17.77 -9.17 14.58
N ILE A 69 17.83 -8.14 15.45
CA ILE A 69 16.87 -7.03 15.41
C ILE A 69 17.01 -6.26 14.09
N SER A 70 18.25 -5.98 13.68
CA SER A 70 18.54 -5.26 12.44
C SER A 70 18.10 -6.05 11.20
N ALA A 71 18.37 -7.36 11.17
CA ALA A 71 17.90 -8.24 10.10
C ALA A 71 16.36 -8.28 10.04
N ALA A 72 15.67 -8.38 11.18
CA ALA A 72 14.22 -8.33 11.25
C ALA A 72 13.68 -6.98 10.73
N GLY A 73 14.31 -5.87 11.11
CA GLY A 73 13.98 -4.53 10.63
C GLY A 73 14.09 -4.39 9.10
N ILE A 74 15.17 -4.91 8.51
CA ILE A 74 15.39 -4.93 7.05
C ILE A 74 14.32 -5.78 6.35
N ILE A 75 14.06 -7.01 6.83
CA ILE A 75 13.07 -7.92 6.24
C ILE A 75 11.68 -7.29 6.28
N LEU A 76 11.31 -6.67 7.41
CA LEU A 76 10.03 -5.98 7.54
C LEU A 76 9.95 -4.78 6.58
N ALA A 77 10.99 -3.96 6.48
CA ALA A 77 11.02 -2.85 5.53
C ALA A 77 10.85 -3.32 4.07
N LEU A 78 11.52 -4.40 3.68
CA LEU A 78 11.43 -4.99 2.34
C LEU A 78 10.05 -5.57 2.04
N THR A 79 9.51 -6.38 2.96
CA THR A 79 8.17 -6.98 2.79
C THR A 79 7.09 -5.91 2.71
N THR A 80 7.16 -4.88 3.55
CA THR A 80 6.28 -3.71 3.48
C THR A 80 6.41 -3.00 2.13
N LEU A 81 7.64 -2.72 1.66
CA LEU A 81 7.89 -2.09 0.36
C LEU A 81 7.31 -2.89 -0.82
N MET A 82 7.53 -4.21 -0.83
CA MET A 82 6.97 -5.08 -1.87
C MET A 82 5.43 -5.06 -1.87
N GLY A 83 4.82 -5.08 -0.68
CA GLY A 83 3.37 -4.96 -0.52
C GLY A 83 2.81 -3.64 -1.06
N PHE A 84 3.56 -2.54 -0.94
CA PHE A 84 3.20 -1.25 -1.55
C PHE A 84 3.30 -1.27 -3.07
N VAL A 85 4.41 -1.78 -3.60
CA VAL A 85 4.62 -1.86 -5.05
C VAL A 85 3.52 -2.70 -5.71
N ALA A 86 3.12 -3.82 -5.08
CA ALA A 86 2.04 -4.66 -5.56
C ALA A 86 0.69 -3.92 -5.59
N ALA A 87 0.31 -3.23 -4.51
CA ALA A 87 -0.95 -2.46 -4.46
C ALA A 87 -0.96 -1.31 -5.48
N MET A 88 0.16 -0.58 -5.61
CA MET A 88 0.28 0.50 -6.59
C MET A 88 0.16 0.00 -8.03
N LYS A 89 0.71 -1.19 -8.32
CA LYS A 89 0.55 -1.83 -9.62
C LYS A 89 -0.92 -2.15 -9.90
N GLN A 90 -1.62 -2.77 -8.95
CA GLN A 90 -3.05 -3.09 -9.08
C GLN A 90 -3.90 -1.84 -9.29
N ILE A 91 -3.71 -0.81 -8.45
CA ILE A 91 -4.40 0.49 -8.61
C ILE A 91 -4.14 1.06 -10.00
N THR A 92 -2.88 1.06 -10.45
CA THR A 92 -2.51 1.58 -11.79
C THR A 92 -3.19 0.79 -12.90
N ASP A 93 -3.28 -0.54 -12.78
CA ASP A 93 -3.94 -1.39 -13.79
C ASP A 93 -5.46 -1.17 -13.81
N HIS A 94 -6.12 -1.02 -12.66
CA HIS A 94 -7.54 -0.64 -12.56
C HIS A 94 -7.80 0.76 -13.15
N ILE A 95 -6.92 1.72 -12.91
CA ILE A 95 -6.99 3.06 -13.50
C ILE A 95 -6.82 3.01 -15.02
N ARG A 96 -5.89 2.20 -15.53
CA ARG A 96 -5.73 1.99 -16.98
C ARG A 96 -7.00 1.37 -17.58
N LEU A 97 -7.60 0.40 -16.89
CA LEU A 97 -8.86 -0.22 -17.31
C LEU A 97 -10.02 0.79 -17.33
N TRP A 98 -10.09 1.67 -16.34
CA TRP A 98 -11.04 2.79 -16.32
C TRP A 98 -10.83 3.73 -17.51
N LYS A 99 -9.59 4.18 -17.74
CA LYS A 99 -9.25 5.10 -18.83
C LYS A 99 -9.56 4.53 -20.21
N LYS A 100 -9.35 3.22 -20.41
CA LYS A 100 -9.72 2.53 -21.67
C LYS A 100 -11.24 2.56 -21.93
N ASN A 101 -12.06 2.57 -20.88
CA ASN A 101 -13.51 2.54 -20.97
C ASN A 101 -14.17 3.89 -20.61
N LYS A 102 -13.36 4.97 -20.54
CA LYS A 102 -13.74 6.26 -19.95
C LYS A 102 -15.05 6.83 -20.47
N VAL A 103 -15.24 6.86 -21.79
CA VAL A 103 -16.43 7.43 -22.45
C VAL A 103 -17.72 6.70 -22.06
N ARG A 104 -17.61 5.41 -21.75
CA ARG A 104 -18.73 4.53 -21.38
C ARG A 104 -19.01 4.60 -19.89
N LEU A 105 -17.96 4.55 -19.05
CA LEU A 105 -18.08 4.49 -17.60
C LEU A 105 -18.40 5.85 -16.96
N GLU A 106 -17.82 6.96 -17.45
CA GLU A 106 -18.07 8.29 -16.87
C GLU A 106 -19.49 8.80 -17.09
N ARG A 107 -20.24 8.21 -18.03
CA ARG A 107 -21.67 8.49 -18.21
C ARG A 107 -22.56 7.90 -17.12
N VAL A 108 -22.09 6.85 -16.46
CA VAL A 108 -22.89 6.05 -15.52
C VAL A 108 -22.36 6.16 -14.09
N HIS A 109 -21.07 6.41 -13.91
CA HIS A 109 -20.43 6.46 -12.61
C HIS A 109 -19.33 7.54 -12.56
N PRO A 110 -19.23 8.33 -11.46
CA PRO A 110 -18.15 9.28 -11.31
C PRO A 110 -16.78 8.59 -11.27
N LYS A 111 -15.76 9.31 -11.74
CA LYS A 111 -14.37 8.88 -11.72
C LYS A 111 -13.93 8.50 -10.29
N PRO A 112 -13.24 7.37 -10.09
CA PRO A 112 -12.77 6.99 -8.77
C PRO A 112 -11.78 8.04 -8.21
N PHE A 113 -11.93 8.37 -6.93
CA PHE A 113 -11.00 9.25 -6.20
C PHE A 113 -9.63 8.56 -6.03
N ALA A 114 -8.56 9.37 -5.94
CA ALA A 114 -7.16 8.95 -5.77
C ALA A 114 -6.50 8.28 -6.99
N ILE A 115 -6.56 8.95 -8.15
CA ILE A 115 -5.85 8.51 -9.37
C ILE A 115 -4.42 9.04 -9.45
N TRP A 116 -4.11 10.12 -8.71
CA TRP A 116 -2.81 10.74 -8.75
C TRP A 116 -2.06 10.50 -7.45
N TRP A 117 -0.77 10.16 -7.58
CA TRP A 117 0.18 10.14 -6.46
C TRP A 117 0.17 11.45 -5.67
N ALA A 118 -0.20 12.57 -6.31
CA ALA A 118 -0.34 13.88 -5.68
C ALA A 118 -1.61 14.03 -4.81
N ASP A 119 -2.66 13.25 -5.01
CA ASP A 119 -3.82 13.24 -4.08
C ASP A 119 -3.47 12.55 -2.75
N TYR A 120 -2.32 11.85 -2.70
CA TYR A 120 -1.72 11.31 -1.48
C TYR A 120 -0.80 12.31 -0.77
N LEU A 121 -0.79 13.61 -1.13
CA LEU A 121 0.12 14.62 -0.54
C LEU A 121 0.02 14.79 0.99
N GLY A 122 -0.97 14.19 1.65
CA GLY A 122 -1.03 14.08 3.12
C GLY A 122 -0.35 12.82 3.71
N LEU A 123 -0.02 11.83 2.90
CA LEU A 123 0.73 10.63 3.25
C LEU A 123 2.16 10.81 2.77
N LEU A 124 3.12 10.78 3.70
CA LEU A 124 4.55 10.67 3.35
C LEU A 124 4.70 9.59 2.26
N PRO A 125 5.43 9.85 1.17
CA PRO A 125 5.60 8.88 0.10
C PRO A 125 6.11 7.59 0.73
N VAL A 126 5.25 6.57 0.76
CA VAL A 126 5.47 5.41 1.64
C VAL A 126 6.76 4.67 1.27
N VAL A 127 7.11 4.71 -0.01
CA VAL A 127 8.39 4.27 -0.55
C VAL A 127 9.57 4.97 0.14
N ALA A 128 9.48 6.28 0.39
CA ALA A 128 10.51 7.04 1.09
C ALA A 128 10.61 6.61 2.56
N VAL A 129 9.48 6.41 3.25
CA VAL A 129 9.48 5.92 4.64
C VAL A 129 10.16 4.55 4.74
N CYS A 130 9.77 3.60 3.89
CA CYS A 130 10.41 2.28 3.85
C CYS A 130 11.89 2.35 3.51
N SER A 131 12.28 3.24 2.58
CA SER A 131 13.68 3.41 2.18
C SER A 131 14.53 3.99 3.31
N VAL A 132 14.02 5.02 4.01
CA VAL A 132 14.70 5.62 5.17
C VAL A 132 14.86 4.59 6.28
N LEU A 133 13.82 3.82 6.60
CA LEU A 133 13.89 2.76 7.62
C LEU A 133 14.90 1.68 7.23
N MET A 134 14.92 1.25 5.97
CA MET A 134 15.89 0.27 5.49
C MET A 134 17.33 0.79 5.60
N LEU A 135 17.60 2.02 5.18
CA LEU A 135 18.91 2.66 5.33
C LEU A 135 19.31 2.79 6.80
N PHE A 136 18.36 3.14 7.66
CA PHE A 136 18.57 3.21 9.09
C PHE A 136 19.03 1.86 9.67
N TRP A 137 18.36 0.75 9.36
CA TRP A 137 18.76 -0.57 9.85
C TRP A 137 20.10 -1.04 9.29
N ILE A 138 20.42 -0.68 8.05
CA ILE A 138 21.74 -0.94 7.47
C ILE A 138 22.82 -0.15 8.19
N SER A 139 22.53 1.08 8.63
CA SER A 139 23.51 1.95 9.31
C SER A 139 23.73 1.63 10.79
N ILE A 140 22.80 0.91 11.42
CA ILE A 140 22.93 0.46 12.82
C ILE A 140 23.85 -0.75 12.95
N ARG A 141 24.00 -1.51 11.87
CA ARG A 141 24.97 -2.59 11.75
C ARG A 141 26.37 -2.04 11.58
#